data_AF-A0A2W7E3C7-F1
#
_entry.id   AF-A0A2W7E3C7-F1
#
_cell.length_a   1.000
_cell.length_b   1.000
_cell.length_c   1.000
_cell.angle_alpha   90.00
_cell.angle_beta   90.00
_cell.angle_gamma   90.00
#
_symmetry.space_group_name_H-M   'P 1'
#
loop_
_entity.id
_entity.type
_entity.pdbx_description
1 polymer ?
#
loop_
_entity_poly.entity_id
_entity_poly.type
_entity_poly.pdbx_seq_one_letter_code
_entity_poly.pdbx_strand_id
1 'polypeptide(L)' 'MAVFAMGHYIENTGNTTLRYLEVFKSDYFADVSLNQWLAATPSELVRVSLRADPQFLHALRKEKSPIVPA' A
#
# COMPACT_ATOMS: atom_id res chain seq x y z
N MET A 1 -8.13 -15.18 -3.66
CA MET A 1 -7.06 -15.51 -2.71
C MET A 1 -5.77 -14.88 -3.21
N ALA A 2 -5.15 -14.01 -2.41
CA ALA A 2 -3.81 -13.54 -2.73
C ALA A 2 -2.82 -14.70 -2.49
N VAL A 3 -1.92 -14.92 -3.45
CA VAL A 3 -0.84 -15.92 -3.29
C VAL A 3 0.28 -15.29 -2.47
N PHE A 4 1.03 -16.10 -1.73
CA PHE A 4 2.11 -15.63 -0.86
C PHE A 4 3.03 -14.63 -1.57
N ALA A 5 3.25 -13.48 -0.92
CA ALA A 5 4.09 -12.36 -1.38
C ALA A 5 3.65 -11.63 -2.67
N MET A 6 2.43 -11.85 -3.17
CA MET A 6 1.91 -11.09 -4.31
C MET A 6 1.34 -9.73 -3.88
N GLY A 7 1.74 -8.66 -4.57
CA GLY A 7 1.15 -7.34 -4.41
C GLY A 7 -0.34 -7.34 -4.76
N HIS A 8 -1.15 -6.65 -3.96
CA HIS A 8 -2.59 -6.55 -4.17
C HIS A 8 -3.17 -5.29 -3.52
N TYR A 9 -4.38 -4.92 -3.94
CA TYR A 9 -5.22 -3.90 -3.32
C TYR A 9 -6.68 -4.37 -3.38
N ILE A 10 -7.53 -3.81 -2.51
CA ILE A 10 -8.96 -4.10 -2.48
C ILE A 10 -9.69 -2.76 -2.62
N GLU A 11 -10.49 -2.65 -3.67
CA GLU A 11 -11.25 -1.45 -4.00
C GLU A 11 -12.74 -1.72 -3.86
N ASN A 12 -13.45 -0.82 -3.17
CA ASN A 12 -14.90 -0.85 -3.15
C ASN A 12 -15.44 -0.14 -4.40
N THR A 13 -15.90 -0.91 -5.38
CA THR A 13 -16.48 -0.39 -6.63
C THR A 13 -17.99 -0.16 -6.56
N GLY A 14 -18.61 -0.41 -5.40
CA GLY A 14 -20.05 -0.26 -5.18
C GLY A 14 -20.41 0.98 -4.35
N ASN A 15 -21.71 1.22 -4.22
CA ASN A 15 -22.25 2.39 -3.52
C ASN A 15 -22.59 2.12 -2.04
N THR A 16 -22.12 1.00 -1.48
CA THR A 16 -22.42 0.58 -0.10
C THR A 16 -21.15 0.16 0.63
N THR A 17 -21.21 0.03 1.96
CA THR A 17 -20.05 -0.40 2.76
C THR A 17 -19.59 -1.81 2.38
N LEU A 18 -18.38 -1.93 1.85
CA LEU A 18 -17.69 -3.21 1.69
C LEU A 18 -17.27 -3.77 3.05
N ARG A 19 -17.58 -5.06 3.29
CA ARG A 19 -17.12 -5.83 4.46
C ARG A 19 -16.50 -7.14 3.97
N TYR A 20 -15.29 -7.45 4.41
CA TYR A 20 -14.57 -8.68 4.05
C TYR A 20 -13.65 -9.13 5.19
N LEU A 21 -13.09 -10.34 5.07
CA LEU A 21 -12.15 -10.91 6.04
C LEU A 21 -10.86 -11.35 5.32
N GLU A 22 -9.72 -10.95 5.88
CA GLU A 22 -8.40 -11.48 5.50
C GLU A 22 -8.01 -12.58 6.49
N VAL A 23 -7.73 -13.77 5.98
CA VAL A 23 -7.40 -14.94 6.79
C VAL A 23 -6.09 -15.54 6.32
N PHE A 24 -5.18 -15.78 7.25
CA PHE A 24 -3.84 -16.29 7.00
C PHE A 24 -3.60 -17.54 7.83
N LYS A 25 -2.91 -18.54 7.26
CA LYS A 25 -2.41 -19.70 8.01
C LYS A 25 -1.08 -19.34 8.68
N SER A 26 -1.15 -18.45 9.66
CA SER A 26 -0.01 -17.89 10.41
C SER A 26 -0.47 -17.54 11.82
N ASP A 27 0.45 -17.52 12.78
CA ASP A 27 0.21 -17.08 14.16
C ASP A 27 0.27 -15.55 14.32
N TYR A 28 0.78 -14.83 13.32
CA TYR A 28 0.78 -13.37 13.27
C TYR A 28 0.34 -12.83 11.90
N PHE A 29 -0.19 -11.60 11.93
CA PHE A 29 -0.46 -10.80 10.75
C PHE A 29 0.72 -9.86 10.46
N ALA A 30 1.14 -9.80 9.20
CA ALA A 30 2.08 -8.80 8.71
C ALA A 30 1.74 -8.39 7.29
N ASP A 31 1.96 -7.10 7.00
CA ASP A 31 1.82 -6.52 5.67
C ASP A 31 3.03 -5.64 5.35
N VAL A 32 3.16 -5.29 4.06
CA VAL A 32 4.07 -4.24 3.60
C VAL A 32 3.25 -3.27 2.77
N SER A 33 3.08 -2.05 3.28
CA SER A 33 2.44 -0.98 2.52
C SER A 33 3.42 -0.40 1.49
N LEU A 34 3.03 -0.38 0.22
CA LEU A 34 3.85 0.21 -0.84
C LEU A 34 4.14 1.70 -0.56
N ASN A 35 3.15 2.46 -0.08
CA ASN A 35 3.32 3.88 0.22
C ASN A 35 4.37 4.08 1.34
N GLN A 36 4.24 3.33 2.44
CA GLN A 36 5.21 3.38 3.53
C GLN A 36 6.61 2.94 3.07
N TRP A 37 6.69 1.89 2.26
CA TRP A 37 7.97 1.39 1.75
C TRP A 37 8.67 2.43 0.88
N LEU A 38 7.96 3.08 -0.04
CA LEU A 38 8.51 4.17 -0.84
C LEU A 38 8.90 5.38 0.03
N ALA A 39 8.09 5.72 1.04
CA ALA A 39 8.39 6.82 1.98
C ALA A 39 9.63 6.56 2.87
N ALA A 40 9.96 5.29 3.11
CA ALA A 40 11.15 4.87 3.85
C ALA A 40 12.40 4.73 2.95
N THR A 41 12.22 4.75 1.63
CA THR A 41 13.30 4.65 0.65
C THR A 41 13.88 6.03 0.36
N PRO A 42 15.22 6.18 0.14
CA PRO A 42 15.79 7.47 -0.26
C PRO A 42 15.05 8.08 -1.45
N SER A 43 14.62 9.33 -1.33
CA SER A 43 13.74 10.00 -2.30
C SER A 43 14.32 10.02 -3.71
N GLU A 44 15.64 10.19 -3.84
CA GLU A 44 16.34 10.17 -5.13
C GLU A 44 16.25 8.80 -5.83
N LEU A 45 16.30 7.71 -5.06
CA LEU A 45 16.15 6.36 -5.62
C LEU A 45 14.72 6.16 -6.13
N VAL A 46 13.72 6.56 -5.36
CA VAL A 46 12.30 6.51 -5.78
C VAL A 46 12.07 7.36 -7.04
N ARG A 47 12.63 8.57 -7.07
CA ARG A 47 12.56 9.50 -8.20
C ARG A 47 13.07 8.88 -9.48
N VAL A 48 14.24 8.26 -9.45
CA VAL A 48 14.86 7.63 -10.63
C VAL A 48 14.13 6.36 -11.03
N SER A 49 13.76 5.50 -10.08
CA SER A 49 13.07 4.23 -10.37
C SER A 49 11.69 4.43 -10.99
N LEU A 50 10.92 5.41 -10.51
CA LEU A 50 9.54 5.64 -10.95
C LEU A 50 9.39 6.83 -11.92
N ARG A 51 10.47 7.57 -12.17
CA ARG A 51 10.43 8.87 -12.88
C ARG A 51 9.44 9.84 -12.23
N ALA A 52 9.38 9.81 -10.90
CA ALA A 52 8.42 10.57 -10.12
C ALA A 52 8.80 12.06 -10.04
N ASP A 53 7.80 12.92 -9.95
CA ASP A 53 7.97 14.35 -9.71
C ASP A 53 8.03 14.66 -8.19
N PRO A 54 8.42 15.88 -7.80
CA PRO A 54 8.45 16.27 -6.39
C PRO A 54 7.08 16.17 -5.71
N GLN A 55 5.99 16.44 -6.42
CA GLN A 55 4.64 16.40 -5.87
C GLN A 55 4.28 14.97 -5.41
N PHE A 56 4.61 13.96 -6.21
CA PHE A 56 4.46 12.55 -5.86
C PHE A 56 5.28 12.20 -4.62
N LEU A 57 6.55 12.60 -4.57
CA LEU A 57 7.43 12.30 -3.43
C LEU A 57 6.91 12.93 -2.12
N HIS A 58 6.34 14.14 -2.19
CA HIS A 58 5.72 14.80 -1.04
C HIS A 58 4.42 14.14 -0.58
N ALA A 59 3.73 13.39 -1.45
CA ALA A 59 2.51 12.67 -1.11
C ALA A 59 2.76 11.33 -0.38
N LEU A 60 4.01 10.86 -0.34
CA LEU A 60 4.39 9.64 0.35
C LEU A 60 4.32 9.81 1.88
N ARG A 61 3.82 8.79 2.58
CA ARG A 61 3.57 8.81 4.03
C ARG A 61 4.32 7.68 4.71
N LYS A 62 5.11 8.01 5.73
CA LYS A 62 5.81 7.01 6.57
C LYS A 62 4.87 6.28 7.51
N GLU A 63 3.77 6.92 7.88
CA GLU A 63 2.70 6.29 8.67
C GLU A 63 1.77 5.50 7.74
N LYS A 64 1.52 4.24 8.11
CA LYS A 64 0.68 3.34 7.32
C LYS A 64 -0.79 3.70 7.51
N SER A 65 -1.50 3.88 6.39
CA SER A 65 -2.97 3.96 6.33
C SER A 65 -3.49 2.78 5.52
N PRO A 66 -3.97 1.69 6.17
CA PRO A 66 -4.42 0.47 5.47
C PRO A 66 -5.63 0.69 4.56
N ILE A 67 -6.48 1.65 4.92
CA ILE A 67 -7.64 2.08 4.14
C ILE A 67 -7.40 3.53 3.75
N VAL A 68 -7.59 3.86 2.47
CA VAL A 68 -7.48 5.23 1.96
C VAL A 68 -8.78 5.63 1.27
N PRO A 69 -9.17 6.92 1.30
CA PRO A 69 -10.28 7.43 0.51
C PRO A 69 -10.05 7.21 -0.99
N ALA A 70 -11.14 7.06 -1.72
CA ALA A 70 -11.15 7.12 -3.19
C ALA A 70 -10.87 8.54 -3.68
#